data_AF-A0A7X6SML3-F1
#
_entry.id   AF-A0A7X6SML3-F1
#
_cell.length_a   1.000
_cell.length_b   1.000
_cell.length_c   1.000
_cell.angle_alpha   90.00
_cell.angle_beta   90.00
_cell.angle_gamma   90.00
#
_symmetry.space_group_name_H-M   'P 1'
#
loop_
_entity.id
_entity.type
_entity.pdbx_description
1 polymer ?
#
loop_
_entity_poly.entity_id
_entity_poly.type
_entity_poly.pdbx_seq_one_letter_code
_entity_poly.pdbx_strand_id
1 'polypeptide(L)'
;MERTRPTPTLEQMHVRGQYERRRTDTANLAAELSTPRNTERLMTDFDNGATQLRDVGGMITAQRAAILEAYQSNTMHNIITTCPELLSTPIENLHRRTVSGNQDQPVGHNFFANAAGFIEAELPWAKQFDELLRNRTSASINDISRSNDSVGKDRLLAAITENPDIETMKSLSIYLAGRSLEGEKYLKQHYSEALERAKSSVYTTSQSIGTTTGLRTDMLERVAGQLQRATFGSFDHLEGMVTTDNSGAAGDYQIGSLRVEVQLTGDVRSAGLRSASEAYGTIVHELHHAGSAQTQEGYRCGLQVNGEGLEANEGMTEYLAQLSTGSPGIEQLPDGSSRIRHDVAYRAPVFAMFALHEQFKAGKNNHFATLFNAYHGDVRSQVRLEQALDTFYQYDIMISDQLNSSAL
;
A
#
# COMPACT_ATOMS: atom_id res chain seq x y z
N MET A 1 -44.43 10.59 -19.15
CA MET A 1 -43.63 9.57 -18.44
C MET A 1 -42.22 9.65 -18.97
N GLU A 2 -41.36 10.38 -18.24
CA GLU A 2 -39.95 10.55 -18.59
C GLU A 2 -39.19 9.24 -18.37
N ARG A 3 -38.37 8.87 -19.37
CA ARG A 3 -37.44 7.75 -19.29
C ARG A 3 -36.27 8.17 -18.41
N THR A 4 -36.14 7.54 -17.24
CA THR A 4 -34.92 7.54 -16.44
C THR A 4 -33.78 6.99 -17.31
N ARG A 5 -32.76 7.82 -17.54
CA ARG A 5 -31.48 7.35 -18.09
C ARG A 5 -30.88 6.36 -17.07
N PRO A 6 -30.40 5.18 -17.48
CA PRO A 6 -29.62 4.35 -16.58
C PRO A 6 -28.36 5.12 -16.20
N THR A 7 -28.09 5.19 -14.90
CA THR A 7 -26.76 5.56 -14.38
C THR A 7 -25.74 4.69 -15.12
N PRO A 8 -24.68 5.26 -15.70
CA PRO A 8 -23.65 4.44 -16.28
C PRO A 8 -23.05 3.60 -15.15
N THR A 9 -23.33 2.30 -15.16
CA THR A 9 -22.49 1.32 -14.47
C THR A 9 -21.14 1.44 -15.14
N LEU A 10 -20.24 2.23 -14.56
CA LEU A 10 -18.83 2.11 -14.85
C LEU A 10 -18.51 0.63 -14.66
N GLU A 11 -18.09 -0.01 -15.74
CA GLU A 11 -17.62 -1.38 -15.72
C GLU A 11 -16.62 -1.47 -14.56
N GLN A 12 -16.94 -2.28 -13.55
CA GLN A 12 -16.05 -2.61 -12.43
C GLN A 12 -14.79 -3.38 -12.88
N MET A 13 -14.55 -3.44 -14.19
CA MET A 13 -13.35 -3.94 -14.81
C MET A 13 -12.46 -2.73 -15.10
N HIS A 14 -11.19 -2.80 -14.68
CA HIS A 14 -10.09 -1.89 -15.05
C HIS A 14 -9.70 -0.79 -14.04
N VAL A 15 -9.48 -1.13 -12.76
CA VAL A 15 -8.56 -0.32 -11.90
C VAL A 15 -7.66 -1.22 -11.03
N ARG A 16 -7.21 -2.33 -11.59
CA ARG A 16 -6.03 -3.08 -11.11
C ARG A 16 -5.25 -3.56 -12.33
N GLY A 17 -4.15 -2.88 -12.64
CA GLY A 17 -3.20 -3.34 -13.66
C GLY A 17 -3.17 -2.61 -15.01
N GLN A 18 -3.85 -1.47 -15.17
CA GLN A 18 -3.56 -0.55 -16.27
C GLN A 18 -2.70 0.61 -15.75
N TYR A 19 -1.38 0.44 -15.84
CA TYR A 19 -0.43 1.55 -15.71
C TYR A 19 0.07 1.94 -17.10
N GLU A 20 0.54 3.17 -17.26
CA GLU A 20 1.35 3.53 -18.40
C GLU A 20 2.59 2.63 -18.42
N ARG A 21 2.59 1.61 -19.27
CA ARG A 21 3.76 0.74 -19.48
C ARG A 21 4.91 1.62 -19.93
N ARG A 22 5.88 1.84 -19.03
CA ARG A 22 7.15 2.43 -19.42
C ARG A 22 8.01 1.32 -19.99
N ARG A 23 8.67 1.61 -21.09
CA ARG A 23 9.66 0.69 -21.64
C ARG A 23 10.74 0.47 -20.57
N THR A 24 10.90 -0.77 -20.14
CA THR A 24 11.97 -1.16 -19.21
C THR A 24 13.23 -1.49 -20.00
N ASP A 25 14.35 -0.87 -19.64
CA ASP A 25 15.68 -1.32 -20.05
C ASP A 25 16.14 -2.43 -19.09
N THR A 26 16.15 -3.67 -19.57
CA THR A 26 16.45 -4.86 -18.76
C THR A 26 17.91 -4.90 -18.30
N ALA A 27 18.83 -4.36 -19.09
CA ALA A 27 20.25 -4.29 -18.73
C ALA A 27 20.47 -3.28 -17.61
N ASN A 28 19.86 -2.09 -17.75
CA ASN A 28 19.88 -1.06 -16.72
C ASN A 28 19.22 -1.55 -15.43
N LEU A 29 18.01 -2.10 -15.52
CA LEU A 29 17.29 -2.64 -14.37
C LEU A 29 18.08 -3.76 -13.68
N ALA A 30 18.70 -4.67 -14.43
CA ALA A 30 19.53 -5.72 -13.84
C ALA A 30 20.76 -5.15 -13.11
N ALA A 31 21.39 -4.10 -13.65
CA ALA A 31 22.51 -3.41 -12.99
C ALA A 31 22.07 -2.77 -11.66
N GLU A 32 20.96 -2.03 -11.68
CA GLU A 32 20.38 -1.37 -10.51
C GLU A 32 19.95 -2.37 -9.43
N LEU A 33 19.30 -3.47 -9.82
CA LEU A 33 18.90 -4.55 -8.92
C LEU A 33 20.10 -5.30 -8.31
N SER A 34 21.23 -5.35 -9.02
CA SER A 34 22.46 -6.02 -8.56
C SER A 34 23.25 -5.20 -7.54
N THR A 35 22.91 -3.92 -7.36
CA THR A 35 23.58 -3.07 -6.38
C THR A 35 23.19 -3.52 -4.97
N PRO A 36 24.16 -3.73 -4.05
CA PRO A 36 23.87 -4.15 -2.69
C PRO A 36 22.87 -3.21 -2.00
N ARG A 37 21.78 -3.79 -1.49
CA ARG A 37 20.74 -3.06 -0.76
C ARG A 37 20.90 -3.30 0.73
N ASN A 38 20.76 -2.26 1.54
CA ASN A 38 20.71 -2.41 2.98
C ASN A 38 19.31 -2.88 3.43
N THR A 39 19.00 -4.15 3.14
CA THR A 39 17.71 -4.76 3.47
C THR A 39 17.56 -5.03 4.97
N GLU A 40 18.67 -5.08 5.72
CA GLU A 40 18.67 -5.32 7.18
C GLU A 40 18.17 -4.13 7.98
N ARG A 41 18.49 -2.90 7.54
CA ARG A 41 18.08 -1.66 8.20
C ARG A 41 16.57 -1.56 8.40
N LEU A 42 15.78 -2.09 7.47
CA LEU A 42 14.32 -2.08 7.57
C LEU A 42 13.81 -2.84 8.80
N MET A 43 14.40 -3.99 9.13
CA MET A 43 14.00 -4.74 10.32
C MET A 43 14.33 -3.98 11.60
N THR A 44 15.47 -3.29 11.64
CA THR A 44 15.85 -2.42 12.76
C THR A 44 14.86 -1.26 12.91
N ASP A 45 14.47 -0.61 11.80
CA ASP A 45 13.53 0.52 11.80
C ASP A 45 12.10 0.11 12.19
N PHE A 46 11.69 -1.12 11.86
CA PHE A 46 10.47 -1.70 12.42
C PHE A 46 10.54 -1.85 13.94
N ASP A 47 11.61 -2.49 14.42
CA ASP A 47 11.74 -2.87 15.83
C ASP A 47 11.88 -1.64 16.75
N ASN A 48 12.48 -0.56 16.26
CA ASN A 48 12.60 0.71 16.99
C ASN A 48 11.39 1.66 16.76
N GLY A 49 10.44 1.29 15.89
CA GLY A 49 9.25 2.07 15.59
C GLY A 49 9.48 3.30 14.69
N ALA A 50 10.63 3.39 14.01
CA ALA A 50 10.98 4.42 13.03
C ALA A 50 10.34 4.21 11.64
N THR A 51 9.66 3.08 11.45
CA THR A 51 8.79 2.84 10.31
C THR A 51 7.72 3.92 10.18
N GLN A 52 7.65 4.55 9.00
CA GLN A 52 6.57 5.48 8.65
C GLN A 52 5.23 4.75 8.53
N LEU A 53 4.21 5.34 9.14
CA LEU A 53 2.82 5.04 8.91
C LEU A 53 2.39 5.81 7.68
N ARG A 54 1.77 5.12 6.73
CA ARG A 54 1.11 5.79 5.61
C ARG A 54 -0.22 6.38 6.12
N ASP A 55 -0.11 7.44 6.90
CA ASP A 55 -1.22 8.30 7.33
C ASP A 55 -1.02 9.71 6.76
N VAL A 56 -1.96 10.60 7.08
CA VAL A 56 -1.92 11.97 6.56
C VAL A 56 -0.72 12.78 7.02
N GLY A 57 -0.20 12.45 8.21
CA GLY A 57 0.92 13.14 8.81
C GLY A 57 2.26 12.48 8.47
N GLY A 58 2.26 11.29 7.86
CA GLY A 58 3.47 10.51 7.68
C GLY A 58 4.18 10.26 9.01
N MET A 59 3.42 10.04 10.09
CA MET A 59 3.99 9.78 11.41
C MET A 59 4.70 8.43 11.42
N ILE A 60 5.74 8.29 12.25
CA ILE A 60 6.27 6.95 12.56
C ILE A 60 5.49 6.31 13.71
N THR A 61 5.56 4.99 13.84
CA THR A 61 4.82 4.25 14.88
C THR A 61 5.16 4.74 16.29
N ALA A 62 6.45 4.96 16.58
CA ALA A 62 6.91 5.46 17.88
C ALA A 62 6.36 6.85 18.21
N GLN A 63 6.29 7.73 17.21
CA GLN A 63 5.77 9.08 17.34
C GLN A 63 4.27 9.08 17.67
N ARG A 64 3.48 8.30 16.92
CA ARG A 64 2.04 8.14 17.21
C ARG A 64 1.82 7.60 18.62
N ALA A 65 2.58 6.60 19.03
CA ALA A 65 2.48 6.01 20.37
C ALA A 65 2.80 7.05 21.46
N ALA A 66 3.90 7.79 21.32
CA ALA A 66 4.31 8.81 22.28
C ALA A 66 3.27 9.94 22.43
N ILE A 67 2.70 10.43 21.32
CA ILE A 67 1.65 11.47 21.34
C ILE A 67 0.42 10.97 22.11
N LEU A 68 -0.05 9.76 21.80
CA LEU A 68 -1.26 9.21 22.41
C LEU A 68 -1.07 8.89 23.90
N GLU A 69 0.09 8.35 24.28
CA GLU A 69 0.43 8.08 25.68
C GLU A 69 0.50 9.37 26.50
N ALA A 70 1.15 10.41 25.95
CA ALA A 70 1.24 11.71 26.62
C ALA A 70 -0.11 12.43 26.69
N TYR A 71 -0.98 12.24 25.71
CA TYR A 71 -2.36 12.73 25.78
C TYR A 71 -3.15 12.03 26.89
N GLN A 72 -3.10 10.68 26.94
CA GLN A 72 -3.79 9.88 27.95
C GLN A 72 -3.29 10.15 29.37
N SER A 73 -1.98 10.39 29.52
CA SER A 73 -1.33 10.65 30.80
C SER A 73 -1.37 12.13 31.20
N ASN A 74 -1.94 13.00 30.36
CA ASN A 74 -1.95 14.46 30.54
C ASN A 74 -0.53 15.07 30.71
N THR A 75 0.45 14.53 30.00
CA THR A 75 1.87 14.93 30.04
C THR A 75 2.35 15.58 28.73
N MET A 76 1.44 15.99 27.85
CA MET A 76 1.78 16.64 26.56
C MET A 76 2.75 17.83 26.68
N HIS A 77 2.73 18.56 27.81
CA HIS A 77 3.68 19.65 28.05
C HIS A 77 5.15 19.18 28.03
N ASN A 78 5.42 17.94 28.46
CA ASN A 78 6.76 17.37 28.43
C ASN A 78 7.23 17.20 26.98
N ILE A 79 6.41 16.64 26.09
CA ILE A 79 6.78 16.49 24.67
C ILE A 79 7.02 17.86 24.03
N ILE A 80 6.14 18.83 24.29
CA ILE A 80 6.27 20.20 23.75
C ILE A 80 7.61 20.84 24.15
N THR A 81 8.10 20.55 25.36
CA THR A 81 9.33 21.17 25.88
C THR A 81 10.60 20.40 25.54
N THR A 82 10.54 19.07 25.48
CA THR A 82 11.74 18.23 25.30
C THR A 82 11.94 17.75 23.86
N CYS A 83 10.86 17.59 23.08
CA CYS A 83 10.89 16.98 21.76
C CYS A 83 9.72 17.49 20.88
N PRO A 84 9.62 18.82 20.64
CA PRO A 84 8.53 19.42 19.88
C PRO A 84 8.41 18.91 18.44
N GLU A 85 9.51 18.42 17.85
CA GLU A 85 9.57 17.82 16.52
C GLU A 85 8.64 16.59 16.37
N LEU A 86 8.35 15.89 17.47
CA LEU A 86 7.35 14.82 17.48
C LEU A 86 5.94 15.34 17.17
N LEU A 87 5.67 16.62 17.38
CA LEU A 87 4.37 17.22 17.08
C LEU A 87 4.40 17.98 15.75
N SER A 88 5.50 18.68 15.44
CA SER A 88 5.59 19.53 14.24
C SER A 88 5.76 18.73 12.95
N THR A 89 6.59 17.69 12.93
CA THR A 89 6.89 16.88 11.73
C THR A 89 5.62 16.42 10.98
N PRO A 90 4.60 15.83 11.64
CA PRO A 90 3.44 15.35 10.93
C PRO A 90 2.54 16.46 10.40
N ILE A 91 2.58 17.63 11.05
CA ILE A 91 1.86 18.81 10.59
C ILE A 91 2.57 19.41 9.37
N GLU A 92 3.89 19.47 9.38
CA GLU A 92 4.70 19.92 8.24
C GLU A 92 4.52 19.02 7.01
N ASN A 93 4.46 17.70 7.23
CA ASN A 93 4.16 16.72 6.17
C ASN A 93 2.76 16.93 5.58
N LEU A 94 1.75 17.13 6.43
CA LEU A 94 0.39 17.43 6.00
C LEU A 94 0.30 18.77 5.24
N HIS A 95 0.99 19.81 5.74
CA HIS A 95 1.09 21.10 5.06
C HIS A 95 1.66 20.94 3.66
N ARG A 96 2.83 20.30 3.53
CA ARG A 96 3.52 20.06 2.26
C ARG A 96 2.63 19.33 1.26
N ARG A 97 1.89 18.32 1.72
CA ARG A 97 0.91 17.60 0.88
C ARG A 97 -0.23 18.50 0.43
N THR A 98 -0.73 19.36 1.31
CA THR A 98 -1.86 20.26 1.01
C THR A 98 -1.46 21.36 0.02
N VAL A 99 -0.25 21.91 0.11
CA VAL A 99 0.19 23.05 -0.73
C VAL A 99 0.94 22.65 -2.00
N SER A 100 1.68 21.53 -1.97
CA SER A 100 2.57 21.08 -3.05
C SER A 100 2.18 19.73 -3.65
N GLY A 101 1.12 19.08 -3.14
CA GLY A 101 0.59 17.86 -3.75
C GLY A 101 0.03 18.13 -5.16
N ASN A 102 -0.06 17.09 -5.99
CA ASN A 102 -0.79 17.19 -7.24
C ASN A 102 -2.20 17.71 -6.95
N GLN A 103 -2.59 18.84 -7.55
CA GLN A 103 -3.85 19.54 -7.29
C GLN A 103 -5.10 18.76 -7.75
N ASP A 104 -4.87 17.56 -8.31
CA ASP A 104 -5.84 16.62 -8.80
C ASP A 104 -6.63 15.94 -7.66
N GLN A 105 -6.25 16.18 -6.38
CA GLN A 105 -6.83 15.54 -5.20
C GLN A 105 -7.22 16.57 -4.12
N PRO A 106 -8.48 16.58 -3.65
CA PRO A 106 -8.93 17.54 -2.65
C PRO A 106 -8.54 17.09 -1.22
N VAL A 107 -7.28 17.29 -0.84
CA VAL A 107 -6.69 16.83 0.44
C VAL A 107 -7.48 17.30 1.67
N GLY A 108 -7.81 18.57 1.71
CA GLY A 108 -8.62 19.22 2.74
C GLY A 108 -10.04 18.70 2.76
N HIS A 109 -10.62 18.33 1.61
CA HIS A 109 -11.95 17.70 1.58
C HIS A 109 -11.98 16.40 2.38
N ASN A 110 -11.06 15.48 2.09
CA ASN A 110 -10.96 14.19 2.78
C ASN A 110 -10.65 14.39 4.27
N PHE A 111 -9.73 15.32 4.59
CA PHE A 111 -9.36 15.63 5.97
C PHE A 111 -10.57 16.04 6.81
N PHE A 112 -11.37 17.02 6.35
CA PHE A 112 -12.52 17.52 7.12
C PHE A 112 -13.74 16.60 7.07
N ALA A 113 -13.94 15.84 5.99
CA ALA A 113 -15.00 14.83 5.91
C ALA A 113 -14.79 13.73 6.96
N ASN A 114 -13.55 13.22 7.08
CA ASN A 114 -13.20 12.24 8.10
C ASN A 114 -13.30 12.82 9.52
N ALA A 115 -12.84 14.06 9.71
CA ALA A 115 -12.93 14.75 11.00
C ALA A 115 -14.36 14.83 11.52
N ALA A 116 -15.34 15.13 10.64
CA ALA A 116 -16.76 15.16 11.00
C ALA A 116 -17.25 13.80 11.52
N GLY A 117 -16.89 12.70 10.85
CA GLY A 117 -17.23 11.35 11.30
C GLY A 117 -16.69 11.00 12.69
N PHE A 118 -15.46 11.43 13.01
CA PHE A 118 -14.87 11.23 14.35
C PHE A 118 -15.55 12.06 15.45
N ILE A 119 -16.04 13.27 15.13
CA ILE A 119 -16.82 14.10 16.06
C ILE A 119 -18.15 13.42 16.35
N GLU A 120 -18.84 12.94 15.32
CA GLU A 120 -20.08 12.21 15.48
C GLU A 120 -19.87 10.94 16.32
N ALA A 121 -18.72 10.27 16.16
CA ALA A 121 -18.21 9.15 16.98
C ALA A 121 -17.85 9.51 18.42
N GLU A 122 -18.07 10.76 18.82
CA GLU A 122 -17.83 11.26 20.17
C GLU A 122 -16.38 11.17 20.66
N LEU A 123 -15.42 11.09 19.73
CA LEU A 123 -14.02 10.94 20.08
C LEU A 123 -13.49 12.23 20.72
N PRO A 124 -12.93 12.18 21.96
CA PRO A 124 -12.55 13.38 22.70
C PRO A 124 -11.54 14.27 21.99
N TRP A 125 -10.55 13.67 21.33
CA TRP A 125 -9.53 14.41 20.58
C TRP A 125 -10.09 15.08 19.32
N ALA A 126 -11.15 14.54 18.71
CA ALA A 126 -11.82 15.15 17.56
C ALA A 126 -12.67 16.35 17.99
N LYS A 127 -13.42 16.21 19.09
CA LYS A 127 -14.17 17.31 19.72
C LYS A 127 -13.25 18.45 20.16
N GLN A 128 -12.10 18.14 20.77
CA GLN A 128 -11.09 19.14 21.16
C GLN A 128 -10.56 19.91 19.95
N PHE A 129 -10.31 19.23 18.83
CA PHE A 129 -9.87 19.88 17.60
C PHE A 129 -10.98 20.73 16.97
N ASP A 130 -12.24 20.29 16.99
CA ASP A 130 -13.39 21.10 16.55
C ASP A 130 -13.54 22.40 17.35
N GLU A 131 -13.45 22.33 18.67
CA GLU A 131 -13.54 23.49 19.57
C GLU A 131 -12.43 24.50 19.28
N LEU A 132 -11.19 24.02 19.13
CA LEU A 132 -10.06 24.87 18.76
C LEU A 132 -10.29 25.54 17.40
N LEU A 133 -10.70 24.78 16.39
CA LEU A 133 -10.92 25.30 15.05
C LEU A 133 -12.03 26.35 15.05
N ARG A 134 -13.14 26.07 15.74
CA ARG A 134 -14.27 26.99 15.88
C ARG A 134 -13.86 28.31 16.53
N ASN A 135 -13.03 28.28 17.56
CA ASN A 135 -12.53 29.50 18.22
C ASN A 135 -11.66 30.36 17.28
N ARG A 136 -10.99 29.74 16.29
CA ARG A 136 -10.06 30.42 15.38
C ARG A 136 -10.70 30.87 14.07
N THR A 137 -11.65 30.10 13.57
CA THR A 137 -12.23 30.30 12.22
C THR A 137 -13.70 30.71 12.27
N SER A 138 -14.33 30.68 13.45
CA SER A 138 -15.79 30.82 13.65
C SER A 138 -16.63 29.75 12.94
N ALA A 139 -16.02 28.69 12.41
CA ALA A 139 -16.71 27.58 11.76
C ALA A 139 -16.34 26.26 12.45
N SER A 140 -17.35 25.40 12.67
CA SER A 140 -17.09 24.03 13.11
C SER A 140 -16.61 23.16 11.95
N ILE A 141 -15.95 22.05 12.27
CA ILE A 141 -15.59 20.99 11.32
C ILE A 141 -16.83 20.49 10.58
N ASN A 142 -17.99 20.41 11.24
CA ASN A 142 -19.24 20.01 10.59
C ASN A 142 -19.76 21.04 9.58
N ASP A 143 -19.54 22.33 9.84
CA ASP A 143 -19.89 23.40 8.88
C ASP A 143 -18.95 23.34 7.67
N ILE A 144 -17.65 23.16 7.93
CA ILE A 144 -16.62 23.06 6.90
C ILE A 144 -16.83 21.81 6.05
N SER A 145 -17.07 20.65 6.66
CA SER A 145 -17.22 19.37 5.93
C SER A 145 -18.39 19.41 4.95
N ARG A 146 -19.51 20.04 5.33
CA ARG A 146 -20.73 20.21 4.51
C ARG A 146 -20.61 21.24 3.39
N SER A 147 -19.59 22.10 3.42
CA SER A 147 -19.33 23.03 2.32
C SER A 147 -18.99 22.29 1.03
N ASN A 148 -19.43 22.78 -0.12
CA ASN A 148 -19.02 22.24 -1.43
C ASN A 148 -17.71 22.86 -1.96
N ASP A 149 -17.12 23.81 -1.23
CA ASP A 149 -15.89 24.49 -1.61
C ASP A 149 -14.64 23.66 -1.23
N SER A 150 -14.24 22.73 -2.11
CA SER A 150 -13.04 21.89 -1.91
C SER A 150 -11.75 22.73 -1.84
N VAL A 151 -11.63 23.74 -2.70
CA VAL A 151 -10.46 24.64 -2.74
C VAL A 151 -10.36 25.45 -1.44
N GLY A 152 -11.49 25.92 -0.92
CA GLY A 152 -11.56 26.60 0.37
C GLY A 152 -11.13 25.70 1.53
N LYS A 153 -11.47 24.40 1.49
CA LYS A 153 -11.02 23.41 2.48
C LYS A 153 -9.50 23.23 2.43
N ASP A 154 -8.92 23.12 1.24
CA ASP A 154 -7.46 22.98 1.08
C ASP A 154 -6.73 24.22 1.58
N ARG A 155 -7.22 25.42 1.24
CA ARG A 155 -6.66 26.69 1.74
C ARG A 155 -6.75 26.80 3.26
N LEU A 156 -7.88 26.40 3.84
CA LEU A 156 -8.04 26.40 5.29
C LEU A 156 -7.08 25.42 5.95
N LEU A 157 -6.97 24.20 5.42
CA LEU A 157 -6.04 23.19 5.92
C LEU A 157 -4.58 23.66 5.82
N ALA A 158 -4.21 24.28 4.70
CA ALA A 158 -2.90 24.90 4.52
C ALA A 158 -2.64 25.97 5.58
N ALA A 159 -3.60 26.87 5.81
CA ALA A 159 -3.46 27.96 6.78
C ALA A 159 -3.34 27.48 8.24
N ILE A 160 -4.06 26.43 8.65
CA ILE A 160 -3.95 25.90 10.03
C ILE A 160 -2.70 25.04 10.25
N THR A 161 -2.08 24.56 9.16
CA THR A 161 -0.85 23.76 9.20
C THR A 161 0.41 24.59 8.96
N GLU A 162 0.27 25.82 8.45
CA GLU A 162 1.36 26.77 8.26
C GLU A 162 1.75 27.41 9.60
N ASN A 163 2.91 27.02 10.13
CA ASN A 163 3.48 27.59 11.37
C ASN A 163 2.47 27.67 12.54
N PRO A 164 1.85 26.55 12.95
CA PRO A 164 0.85 26.55 14.02
C PRO A 164 1.46 27.01 15.34
N ASP A 165 0.68 27.74 16.15
CA ASP A 165 1.07 27.98 17.54
C ASP A 165 1.01 26.70 18.38
N ILE A 166 1.51 26.77 19.62
CA ILE A 166 1.67 25.59 20.49
C ILE A 166 0.34 24.87 20.72
N GLU A 167 -0.76 25.60 20.89
CA GLU A 167 -2.07 25.01 21.15
C GLU A 167 -2.60 24.29 19.89
N THR A 168 -2.44 24.92 18.73
CA THR A 168 -2.81 24.34 17.44
C THR A 168 -1.97 23.12 17.11
N MET A 169 -0.66 23.22 17.28
CA MET A 169 0.28 22.13 17.09
C MET A 169 -0.11 20.93 17.95
N LYS A 170 -0.35 21.15 19.25
CA LYS A 170 -0.76 20.11 20.20
C LYS A 170 -2.08 19.44 19.77
N SER A 171 -3.15 20.22 19.57
CA SER A 171 -4.46 19.65 19.27
C SER A 171 -4.47 18.94 17.91
N LEU A 172 -3.81 19.51 16.90
CA LEU A 172 -3.71 18.91 15.58
C LEU A 172 -2.88 17.63 15.61
N SER A 173 -1.72 17.59 16.29
CA SER A 173 -0.91 16.37 16.40
C SER A 173 -1.66 15.24 17.12
N ILE A 174 -2.43 15.56 18.17
CA ILE A 174 -3.26 14.57 18.88
C ILE A 174 -4.37 14.06 17.96
N TYR A 175 -5.06 14.97 17.24
CA TYR A 175 -6.05 14.59 16.25
C TYR A 175 -5.46 13.65 15.20
N LEU A 176 -4.29 13.98 14.65
CA LEU A 176 -3.56 13.17 13.68
C LEU A 176 -3.21 11.78 14.23
N ALA A 177 -2.68 11.70 15.45
CA ALA A 177 -2.34 10.42 16.06
C ALA A 177 -3.59 9.57 16.37
N GLY A 178 -4.66 10.21 16.84
CA GLY A 178 -5.93 9.57 17.17
C GLY A 178 -6.63 8.98 15.94
N ARG A 179 -6.80 9.78 14.88
CA ARG A 179 -7.31 9.28 13.59
C ARG A 179 -6.45 8.14 13.05
N SER A 180 -5.13 8.24 13.25
CA SER A 180 -4.20 7.24 12.75
C SER A 180 -4.49 5.88 13.42
N LEU A 181 -4.68 5.87 14.73
CA LEU A 181 -5.01 4.68 15.51
C LEU A 181 -6.39 4.11 15.19
N GLU A 182 -7.42 4.94 15.01
CA GLU A 182 -8.79 4.45 14.76
C GLU A 182 -8.91 3.72 13.42
N GLY A 183 -8.24 4.22 12.37
CA GLY A 183 -8.21 3.51 11.08
C GLY A 183 -7.58 2.12 11.18
N GLU A 184 -6.51 1.99 11.95
CA GLU A 184 -5.87 0.68 12.20
C GLU A 184 -6.77 -0.25 13.02
N LYS A 185 -7.42 0.26 14.08
CA LYS A 185 -8.36 -0.52 14.89
C LYS A 185 -9.52 -1.07 14.06
N TYR A 186 -10.07 -0.24 13.17
CA TYR A 186 -11.15 -0.65 12.29
C TYR A 186 -10.75 -1.85 11.41
N LEU A 187 -9.60 -1.77 10.74
CA LEU A 187 -9.09 -2.87 9.91
C LEU A 187 -8.80 -4.12 10.74
N LYS A 188 -8.24 -3.97 11.95
CA LYS A 188 -8.01 -5.09 12.87
C LYS A 188 -9.34 -5.76 13.28
N GLN A 189 -10.36 -4.99 13.61
CA GLN A 189 -11.66 -5.53 14.01
C GLN A 189 -12.28 -6.40 12.90
N HIS A 190 -12.13 -6.01 11.63
CA HIS A 190 -12.79 -6.68 10.52
C HIS A 190 -11.95 -7.76 9.84
N TYR A 191 -10.61 -7.63 9.83
CA TYR A 191 -9.75 -8.42 8.97
C TYR A 191 -8.54 -9.07 9.68
N SER A 192 -8.43 -9.02 11.01
CA SER A 192 -7.29 -9.66 11.71
C SER A 192 -7.18 -11.16 11.44
N GLU A 193 -8.29 -11.89 11.43
CA GLU A 193 -8.27 -13.33 11.13
C GLU A 193 -7.79 -13.59 9.69
N ALA A 194 -8.25 -12.79 8.74
CA ALA A 194 -7.82 -12.88 7.35
C ALA A 194 -6.32 -12.56 7.19
N LEU A 195 -5.81 -11.56 7.93
CA LEU A 195 -4.39 -11.22 7.96
C LEU A 195 -3.51 -12.34 8.48
N GLU A 196 -3.84 -12.92 9.63
CA GLU A 196 -3.04 -14.00 10.22
C GLU A 196 -3.08 -15.28 9.37
N ARG A 197 -4.24 -15.58 8.76
CA ARG A 197 -4.34 -16.65 7.77
C ARG A 197 -3.46 -16.36 6.55
N ALA A 198 -3.50 -15.15 6.02
CA ALA A 198 -2.74 -14.76 4.84
C ALA A 198 -1.22 -14.80 5.10
N LYS A 199 -0.76 -14.34 6.28
CA LYS A 199 0.65 -14.44 6.71
C LYS A 199 1.14 -15.88 6.64
N SER A 200 0.33 -16.81 7.15
CA SER A 200 0.65 -18.24 7.15
C SER A 200 0.76 -18.79 5.73
N SER A 201 -0.22 -18.48 4.86
CA SER A 201 -0.20 -18.93 3.45
C SER A 201 0.96 -18.34 2.66
N VAL A 202 1.24 -17.05 2.81
CA VAL A 202 2.36 -16.38 2.15
C VAL A 202 3.69 -16.96 2.63
N TYR A 203 3.85 -17.16 3.95
CA TYR A 203 5.04 -17.81 4.51
C TYR A 203 5.26 -19.20 3.91
N THR A 204 4.23 -20.06 3.89
CA THR A 204 4.35 -21.41 3.32
C THR A 204 4.72 -21.39 1.84
N THR A 205 4.08 -20.53 1.04
CA THR A 205 4.40 -20.39 -0.39
C THR A 205 5.84 -19.92 -0.60
N SER A 206 6.26 -18.86 0.09
CA SER A 206 7.61 -18.30 -0.05
C SER A 206 8.69 -19.28 0.40
N GLN A 207 8.46 -20.02 1.49
CA GLN A 207 9.36 -21.08 1.95
C GLN A 207 9.47 -22.24 0.94
N SER A 208 8.33 -22.70 0.42
CA SER A 208 8.30 -23.80 -0.55
C SER A 208 9.02 -23.43 -1.84
N ILE A 209 8.71 -22.27 -2.41
CA ILE A 209 9.35 -21.80 -3.65
C ILE A 209 10.82 -21.49 -3.39
N GLY A 210 11.14 -20.72 -2.34
CA GLY A 210 12.51 -20.34 -2.02
C GLY A 210 13.44 -21.52 -1.78
N THR A 211 12.95 -22.58 -1.14
CA THR A 211 13.72 -23.83 -1.00
C THR A 211 14.05 -24.45 -2.37
N THR A 212 13.09 -24.47 -3.30
CA THR A 212 13.27 -25.06 -4.64
C THR A 212 14.12 -24.19 -5.56
N THR A 213 13.97 -22.86 -5.52
CA THR A 213 14.80 -21.91 -6.31
C THR A 213 16.19 -21.71 -5.70
N GLY A 214 16.43 -22.28 -4.53
CA GLY A 214 17.68 -22.21 -3.80
C GLY A 214 17.95 -20.82 -3.22
N LEU A 215 16.91 -20.05 -2.85
CA LEU A 215 17.04 -18.79 -2.13
C LEU A 215 17.83 -19.00 -0.84
N ARG A 216 18.73 -18.06 -0.50
CA ARG A 216 19.55 -18.18 0.71
C ARG A 216 18.70 -18.17 1.98
N THR A 217 19.13 -18.90 3.01
CA THR A 217 18.42 -19.05 4.28
C THR A 217 18.22 -17.71 5.00
N ASP A 218 19.23 -16.84 5.00
CA ASP A 218 19.15 -15.50 5.60
C ASP A 218 18.03 -14.65 4.97
N MET A 219 17.82 -14.81 3.65
CA MET A 219 16.73 -14.12 2.95
C MET A 219 15.36 -14.70 3.28
N LEU A 220 15.25 -16.01 3.46
CA LEU A 220 14.02 -16.66 3.95
C LEU A 220 13.67 -16.24 5.39
N GLU A 221 14.66 -16.14 6.26
CA GLU A 221 14.51 -15.64 7.63
C GLU A 221 14.08 -14.17 7.65
N ARG A 222 14.66 -13.33 6.79
CA ARG A 222 14.24 -11.94 6.60
C ARG A 222 12.77 -11.83 6.17
N VAL A 223 12.36 -12.60 5.16
CA VAL A 223 10.97 -12.66 4.69
C VAL A 223 10.04 -13.01 5.85
N ALA A 224 10.37 -14.07 6.61
CA ALA A 224 9.58 -14.49 7.77
C ALA A 224 9.48 -13.37 8.82
N GLY A 225 10.59 -12.70 9.12
CA GLY A 225 10.63 -11.58 10.06
C GLY A 225 9.77 -10.39 9.62
N GLN A 226 9.74 -10.07 8.32
CA GLN A 226 8.88 -9.02 7.75
C GLN A 226 7.41 -9.41 7.82
N LEU A 227 7.06 -10.65 7.44
CA LEU A 227 5.68 -11.15 7.51
C LEU A 227 5.14 -11.20 8.95
N GLN A 228 5.99 -11.50 9.93
CA GLN A 228 5.59 -11.47 11.34
C GLN A 228 5.21 -10.06 11.79
N ARG A 229 5.98 -9.04 11.37
CA ARG A 229 5.82 -7.63 11.75
C ARG A 229 4.73 -6.91 10.97
N ALA A 230 4.38 -7.43 9.80
CA ALA A 230 3.32 -6.90 8.96
C ALA A 230 2.00 -6.69 9.75
N THR A 231 1.41 -5.50 9.61
CA THR A 231 0.18 -5.12 10.30
C THR A 231 -0.74 -4.32 9.38
N PHE A 232 -1.84 -3.80 9.89
CA PHE A 232 -2.66 -2.84 9.16
C PHE A 232 -2.12 -1.43 9.40
N GLY A 233 -1.92 -0.66 8.34
CA GLY A 233 -1.63 0.77 8.50
C GLY A 233 -2.92 1.55 8.69
N SER A 234 -2.80 2.83 9.05
CA SER A 234 -3.96 3.69 9.29
C SER A 234 -4.73 4.02 8.02
N PHE A 235 -6.03 4.27 8.15
CA PHE A 235 -6.91 4.73 7.08
C PHE A 235 -6.72 6.24 6.84
N ASP A 236 -6.10 6.63 5.73
CA ASP A 236 -6.58 7.78 4.95
C ASP A 236 -6.03 7.77 3.52
N HIS A 237 -6.91 7.83 2.53
CA HIS A 237 -6.52 8.12 1.16
C HIS A 237 -6.45 9.65 1.01
N LEU A 238 -5.28 10.24 1.29
CA LEU A 238 -4.95 11.57 0.76
C LEU A 238 -4.24 11.50 -0.59
N GLU A 239 -3.89 10.29 -1.05
CA GLU A 239 -3.23 10.01 -2.33
C GLU A 239 -4.19 9.50 -3.41
N GLY A 240 -5.50 9.50 -3.13
CA GLY A 240 -6.57 9.21 -4.08
C GLY A 240 -7.86 9.78 -3.55
N MET A 241 -8.78 10.20 -4.43
CA MET A 241 -10.11 10.59 -3.97
C MET A 241 -10.72 9.47 -3.12
N VAL A 242 -11.49 9.82 -2.10
CA VAL A 242 -12.55 8.93 -1.59
C VAL A 242 -13.64 8.91 -2.66
N THR A 243 -13.31 8.35 -3.83
CA THR A 243 -14.28 8.02 -4.87
C THR A 243 -14.75 6.61 -4.69
N THR A 244 -16.03 6.45 -4.98
CA THR A 244 -16.80 5.23 -5.12
C THR A 244 -16.16 4.15 -6.01
N ASP A 245 -15.13 4.47 -6.79
CA ASP A 245 -14.72 3.66 -7.95
C ASP A 245 -13.23 3.30 -8.04
N ASN A 246 -12.41 3.68 -7.06
CA ASN A 246 -11.10 3.01 -6.94
C ASN A 246 -11.35 1.67 -6.27
N SER A 247 -11.28 0.57 -7.02
CA SER A 247 -11.64 -0.80 -6.63
C SER A 247 -10.44 -1.72 -6.34
N GLY A 248 -9.22 -1.18 -6.29
CA GLY A 248 -8.01 -1.90 -5.89
C GLY A 248 -7.57 -1.61 -4.46
N ALA A 249 -7.56 -2.63 -3.59
CA ALA A 249 -6.78 -2.49 -2.37
C ALA A 249 -5.33 -2.16 -2.74
N ALA A 250 -4.87 -1.02 -2.27
CA ALA A 250 -3.52 -0.57 -2.45
C ALA A 250 -2.80 -0.89 -1.15
N GLY A 251 -2.26 -2.08 -1.01
CA GLY A 251 -1.16 -2.15 -0.07
C GLY A 251 -0.03 -1.28 -0.62
N ASP A 252 0.51 -0.47 0.27
CA ASP A 252 1.81 0.10 0.04
C ASP A 252 2.74 -0.50 1.05
N TYR A 253 3.87 -0.92 0.54
CA TYR A 253 5.01 -1.20 1.36
C TYR A 253 5.99 -0.06 1.14
N GLN A 254 5.97 0.89 2.08
CA GLN A 254 7.01 1.89 2.18
C GLN A 254 7.84 1.56 3.42
N ILE A 255 9.14 1.29 3.20
CA ILE A 255 10.17 1.26 4.25
C ILE A 255 9.74 0.43 5.45
N GLY A 256 9.58 -0.87 5.26
CA GLY A 256 9.33 -1.73 6.40
C GLY A 256 8.09 -1.31 7.16
N SER A 257 6.97 -1.05 6.49
CA SER A 257 5.63 -1.05 7.04
C SER A 257 4.80 -1.79 6.02
N LEU A 258 4.25 -2.96 6.36
CA LEU A 258 3.13 -3.43 5.58
C LEU A 258 1.93 -2.60 6.02
N ARG A 259 1.39 -1.78 5.12
CA ARG A 259 0.03 -1.31 5.23
C ARG A 259 -0.81 -2.15 4.28
N VAL A 260 -1.62 -3.06 4.83
CA VAL A 260 -2.67 -3.68 4.03
C VAL A 260 -3.88 -2.75 4.02
N GLU A 261 -4.05 -1.96 2.97
CA GLU A 261 -5.25 -1.14 2.83
C GLU A 261 -6.36 -2.04 2.30
N VAL A 262 -7.29 -2.43 3.16
CA VAL A 262 -8.54 -2.96 2.67
C VAL A 262 -9.42 -1.78 2.34
N GLN A 263 -9.79 -1.66 1.07
CA GLN A 263 -10.64 -0.58 0.62
C GLN A 263 -11.96 -0.57 1.36
N LEU A 264 -12.39 0.62 1.71
CA LEU A 264 -13.71 0.84 2.25
C LEU A 264 -14.38 1.93 1.42
N THR A 265 -15.54 1.62 0.88
CA THR A 265 -16.49 2.66 0.44
C THR A 265 -17.19 3.23 1.69
N GLY A 266 -18.07 4.24 1.63
CA GLY A 266 -18.82 4.70 2.84
C GLY A 266 -18.11 5.71 3.75
N ASP A 267 -18.56 5.84 5.00
CA ASP A 267 -18.07 6.83 5.98
C ASP A 267 -17.19 6.20 7.10
N VAL A 268 -16.60 7.04 7.96
CA VAL A 268 -15.69 6.61 9.05
C VAL A 268 -16.30 5.58 10.01
N ARG A 269 -17.62 5.51 10.13
CA ARG A 269 -18.36 4.59 11.03
C ARG A 269 -18.95 3.40 10.29
N SER A 270 -19.31 3.57 9.03
CA SER A 270 -19.96 2.57 8.19
C SER A 270 -19.27 2.49 6.84
N ALA A 271 -17.98 2.19 6.92
CA ALA A 271 -17.19 1.95 5.75
C ALA A 271 -17.70 0.64 5.09
N GLY A 272 -18.06 0.68 3.82
CA GLY A 272 -18.48 -0.44 3.00
C GLY A 272 -17.40 -1.51 2.98
N LEU A 273 -17.67 -2.59 3.69
CA LEU A 273 -16.76 -3.71 3.89
C LEU A 273 -16.71 -4.58 2.63
N ARG A 274 -15.50 -5.01 2.27
CA ARG A 274 -15.33 -6.17 1.38
C ARG A 274 -15.70 -7.44 2.12
N SER A 275 -16.14 -8.45 1.37
CA SER A 275 -16.25 -9.80 1.92
C SER A 275 -14.88 -10.29 2.43
N ALA A 276 -14.88 -11.11 3.47
CA ALA A 276 -13.63 -11.65 4.02
C ALA A 276 -12.78 -12.39 2.97
N SER A 277 -13.41 -13.04 1.98
CA SER A 277 -12.73 -13.71 0.86
C SER A 277 -12.04 -12.74 -0.10
N GLU A 278 -12.67 -11.61 -0.43
CA GLU A 278 -12.08 -10.60 -1.31
C GLU A 278 -10.95 -9.83 -0.60
N ALA A 279 -11.12 -9.54 0.70
CA ALA A 279 -10.08 -8.96 1.53
C ALA A 279 -8.87 -9.90 1.62
N TYR A 280 -9.10 -11.21 1.81
CA TYR A 280 -8.03 -12.20 1.91
C TYR A 280 -7.09 -12.22 0.69
N GLY A 281 -7.62 -12.30 -0.53
CA GLY A 281 -6.78 -12.34 -1.74
C GLY A 281 -5.91 -11.09 -1.90
N THR A 282 -6.48 -9.94 -1.55
CA THR A 282 -5.75 -8.68 -1.45
C THR A 282 -4.64 -8.75 -0.40
N ILE A 283 -4.98 -9.16 0.82
CA ILE A 283 -4.01 -9.17 1.93
C ILE A 283 -2.81 -10.06 1.57
N VAL A 284 -3.07 -11.18 0.90
CA VAL A 284 -2.04 -12.09 0.38
C VAL A 284 -1.13 -11.40 -0.64
N HIS A 285 -1.68 -10.67 -1.61
CA HIS A 285 -0.89 -9.89 -2.58
C HIS A 285 0.07 -8.92 -1.89
N GLU A 286 -0.47 -8.13 -0.96
CA GLU A 286 0.33 -7.09 -0.29
C GLU A 286 1.39 -7.68 0.64
N LEU A 287 1.10 -8.81 1.29
CA LEU A 287 2.09 -9.55 2.08
C LEU A 287 3.26 -10.07 1.22
N HIS A 288 3.03 -10.43 -0.04
CA HIS A 288 4.12 -10.77 -0.97
C HIS A 288 4.99 -9.57 -1.30
N HIS A 289 4.41 -8.38 -1.50
CA HIS A 289 5.18 -7.13 -1.58
C HIS A 289 5.99 -6.91 -0.29
N ALA A 290 5.39 -7.12 0.89
CA ALA A 290 6.10 -6.95 2.15
C ALA A 290 7.26 -7.92 2.39
N GLY A 291 7.17 -9.13 1.85
CA GLY A 291 8.26 -10.12 1.89
C GLY A 291 9.36 -9.88 0.86
N SER A 292 9.16 -9.00 -0.12
CA SER A 292 10.18 -8.70 -1.15
C SER A 292 11.38 -7.93 -0.57
N ALA A 293 12.47 -7.81 -1.34
CA ALA A 293 13.64 -7.07 -0.90
C ALA A 293 13.43 -5.56 -1.02
N GLN A 294 13.39 -4.86 0.10
CA GLN A 294 12.97 -3.46 0.13
C GLN A 294 14.10 -2.51 0.54
N THR A 295 13.99 -1.22 0.18
CA THR A 295 14.97 -0.17 0.56
C THR A 295 14.29 1.00 1.26
N GLN A 296 15.07 1.82 1.98
CA GLN A 296 14.57 3.00 2.67
C GLN A 296 14.20 4.15 1.71
N GLU A 297 14.83 4.23 0.54
CA GLU A 297 14.73 5.40 -0.35
C GLU A 297 13.72 5.20 -1.50
N GLY A 298 13.14 4.00 -1.65
CA GLY A 298 12.34 3.61 -2.81
C GLY A 298 10.84 3.52 -2.54
N TYR A 299 10.05 3.93 -3.53
CA TYR A 299 8.58 3.81 -3.55
C TYR A 299 8.07 2.39 -3.93
N ARG A 300 8.96 1.40 -4.07
CA ARG A 300 8.72 -0.06 -4.08
C ARG A 300 10.02 -0.77 -4.40
N CYS A 301 10.29 -1.92 -3.80
CA CYS A 301 11.53 -2.63 -4.10
C CYS A 301 11.36 -4.16 -3.96
N GLY A 302 11.68 -4.84 -5.06
CA GLY A 302 11.50 -6.26 -5.35
C GLY A 302 12.20 -6.45 -6.70
N LEU A 303 11.43 -6.50 -7.79
CA LEU A 303 11.96 -6.38 -9.17
C LEU A 303 11.84 -4.98 -9.78
N GLN A 304 11.38 -3.99 -9.01
CA GLN A 304 11.20 -2.61 -9.47
C GLN A 304 12.26 -1.67 -8.89
N VAL A 305 12.77 -0.75 -9.71
CA VAL A 305 13.69 0.34 -9.31
C VAL A 305 13.47 1.56 -10.19
N ASN A 306 13.44 2.77 -9.63
CA ASN A 306 13.38 4.03 -10.39
C ASN A 306 12.27 4.10 -11.46
N GLY A 307 11.16 3.39 -11.24
CA GLY A 307 10.03 3.33 -12.16
C GLY A 307 10.16 2.31 -13.31
N GLU A 308 11.25 1.54 -13.37
CA GLU A 308 11.44 0.39 -14.27
C GLU A 308 11.13 -0.92 -13.54
N GLY A 309 10.67 -1.95 -14.26
CA GLY A 309 10.46 -3.28 -13.68
C GLY A 309 9.10 -3.50 -13.01
N LEU A 310 8.14 -2.57 -13.17
CA LEU A 310 6.82 -2.67 -12.53
C LEU A 310 6.08 -3.94 -12.95
N GLU A 311 6.09 -4.29 -14.23
CA GLU A 311 5.41 -5.46 -14.77
C GLU A 311 6.00 -6.76 -14.20
N ALA A 312 7.33 -6.86 -14.14
CA ALA A 312 8.01 -8.01 -13.55
C ALA A 312 7.72 -8.11 -12.04
N ASN A 313 7.71 -6.98 -11.33
CA ASN A 313 7.42 -6.94 -9.89
C ASN A 313 5.98 -7.36 -9.60
N GLU A 314 4.99 -6.69 -10.19
CA GLU A 314 3.57 -6.99 -9.96
C GLU A 314 3.18 -8.36 -10.51
N GLY A 315 3.79 -8.79 -11.63
CA GLY A 315 3.62 -10.14 -12.17
C GLY A 315 4.11 -11.21 -11.20
N MET A 316 5.28 -11.02 -10.57
CA MET A 316 5.78 -11.92 -9.52
C MET A 316 4.86 -11.91 -8.31
N THR A 317 4.53 -10.73 -7.77
CA THR A 317 3.70 -10.58 -6.58
C THR A 317 2.33 -11.24 -6.76
N GLU A 318 1.63 -10.91 -7.84
CA GLU A 318 0.31 -11.47 -8.11
C GLU A 318 0.38 -12.97 -8.40
N TYR A 319 1.42 -13.44 -9.12
CA TYR A 319 1.59 -14.87 -9.33
C TYR A 319 1.78 -15.64 -8.02
N LEU A 320 2.63 -15.14 -7.12
CA LEU A 320 2.81 -15.72 -5.79
C LEU A 320 1.53 -15.66 -4.96
N ALA A 321 0.74 -14.58 -5.10
CA ALA A 321 -0.55 -14.45 -4.42
C ALA A 321 -1.58 -15.49 -4.91
N GLN A 322 -1.62 -15.73 -6.22
CA GLN A 322 -2.41 -16.82 -6.79
C GLN A 322 -2.00 -18.15 -6.18
N LEU A 323 -0.69 -18.47 -6.14
CA LEU A 323 -0.22 -19.71 -5.52
C LEU A 323 -0.63 -19.82 -4.03
N SER A 324 -0.50 -18.76 -3.25
CA SER A 324 -0.87 -18.72 -1.83
C SER A 324 -2.39 -18.84 -1.57
N THR A 325 -3.22 -18.49 -2.54
CA THR A 325 -4.69 -18.57 -2.44
C THR A 325 -5.28 -19.82 -3.08
N GLY A 326 -4.44 -20.74 -3.59
CA GLY A 326 -4.89 -21.98 -4.24
C GLY A 326 -5.10 -21.86 -5.76
N SER A 327 -4.53 -20.83 -6.37
CA SER A 327 -4.53 -20.53 -7.81
C SER A 327 -5.91 -20.35 -8.45
N PRO A 328 -6.87 -19.64 -7.82
CA PRO A 328 -8.23 -19.49 -8.37
C PRO A 328 -8.27 -18.76 -9.73
N GLY A 329 -7.21 -18.02 -10.07
CA GLY A 329 -7.01 -17.31 -11.33
C GLY A 329 -6.34 -18.13 -12.44
N ILE A 330 -5.80 -19.32 -12.14
CA ILE A 330 -5.05 -20.16 -13.07
C ILE A 330 -5.88 -21.42 -13.35
N GLU A 331 -6.46 -21.49 -14.55
CA GLU A 331 -7.31 -22.60 -14.94
C GLU A 331 -6.57 -23.58 -15.84
N GLN A 332 -6.67 -24.86 -15.53
CA GLN A 332 -6.28 -25.92 -16.47
C GLN A 332 -7.41 -26.18 -17.47
N LEU A 333 -7.04 -26.22 -18.74
CA LEU A 333 -7.92 -26.50 -19.85
C LEU A 333 -7.96 -28.01 -20.14
N PRO A 334 -9.01 -28.52 -20.81
CA PRO A 334 -9.16 -29.95 -21.10
C PRO A 334 -8.03 -30.55 -21.94
N ASP A 335 -7.32 -29.73 -22.71
CA ASP A 335 -6.17 -30.12 -23.52
C ASP A 335 -4.85 -30.18 -22.72
N GLY A 336 -4.92 -29.92 -21.41
CA GLY A 336 -3.76 -29.88 -20.51
C GLY A 336 -3.00 -28.55 -20.55
N SER A 337 -3.40 -27.60 -21.39
CA SER A 337 -2.85 -26.23 -21.35
C SER A 337 -3.42 -25.47 -20.14
N SER A 338 -2.81 -24.33 -19.81
CA SER A 338 -3.29 -23.47 -18.72
C SER A 338 -3.61 -22.08 -19.24
N ARG A 339 -4.63 -21.45 -18.66
CA ARG A 339 -4.96 -20.04 -18.92
C ARG A 339 -5.06 -19.25 -17.62
N ILE A 340 -4.66 -17.99 -17.70
CA ILE A 340 -4.96 -17.02 -16.64
C ILE A 340 -6.32 -16.39 -16.96
N ARG A 341 -7.22 -16.37 -15.98
CA ARG A 341 -8.55 -15.76 -16.09
C ARG A 341 -8.47 -14.27 -16.44
N HIS A 342 -9.53 -13.76 -17.05
CA HIS A 342 -9.59 -12.38 -17.54
C HIS A 342 -9.66 -11.33 -16.42
N ASP A 343 -10.14 -11.72 -15.24
CA ASP A 343 -10.32 -10.85 -14.07
C ASP A 343 -9.09 -10.81 -13.14
N VAL A 344 -8.03 -11.56 -13.48
CA VAL A 344 -6.76 -11.52 -12.75
C VAL A 344 -6.00 -10.23 -13.10
N ALA A 345 -5.58 -9.50 -12.07
CA ALA A 345 -4.74 -8.32 -12.23
C ALA A 345 -3.41 -8.70 -12.88
N TYR A 346 -2.84 -7.81 -13.71
CA TYR A 346 -1.56 -8.07 -14.38
C TYR A 346 -1.52 -9.41 -15.13
N ARG A 347 -2.62 -9.78 -15.79
CA ARG A 347 -2.83 -11.08 -16.43
C ARG A 347 -1.65 -11.55 -17.30
N ALA A 348 -1.14 -10.70 -18.19
CA ALA A 348 -0.02 -11.05 -19.06
C ALA A 348 1.29 -11.27 -18.28
N PRO A 349 1.71 -10.35 -17.38
CA PRO A 349 2.82 -10.59 -16.46
C PRO A 349 2.69 -11.87 -15.61
N VAL A 350 1.50 -12.15 -15.05
CA VAL A 350 1.24 -13.36 -14.25
C VAL A 350 1.41 -14.62 -15.10
N PHE A 351 0.91 -14.60 -16.35
CA PHE A 351 1.09 -15.72 -17.27
C PHE A 351 2.58 -15.92 -17.58
N ALA A 352 3.33 -14.85 -17.85
CA ALA A 352 4.77 -14.93 -18.10
C ALA A 352 5.50 -15.58 -16.91
N MET A 353 5.21 -15.17 -15.68
CA MET A 353 5.78 -15.80 -14.47
C MET A 353 5.39 -17.27 -14.32
N PHE A 354 4.13 -17.61 -14.57
CA PHE A 354 3.66 -19.00 -14.57
C PHE A 354 4.43 -19.84 -15.59
N ALA A 355 4.58 -19.36 -16.83
CA ALA A 355 5.30 -20.07 -17.88
C ALA A 355 6.77 -20.31 -17.52
N LEU A 356 7.44 -19.30 -16.96
CA LEU A 356 8.81 -19.42 -16.48
C LEU A 356 8.92 -20.42 -15.31
N HIS A 357 7.95 -20.43 -14.39
CA HIS A 357 7.95 -21.37 -13.26
C HIS A 357 7.77 -22.82 -13.73
N GLU A 358 6.86 -23.08 -14.68
CA GLU A 358 6.68 -24.43 -15.24
C GLU A 358 7.92 -24.91 -16.01
N GLN A 359 8.62 -24.01 -16.71
CA GLN A 359 9.90 -24.34 -17.34
C GLN A 359 10.99 -24.67 -16.32
N PHE A 360 11.03 -23.94 -15.21
CA PHE A 360 11.93 -24.23 -14.09
C PHE A 360 11.63 -25.60 -13.46
N LYS A 361 10.37 -25.90 -13.14
CA LYS A 361 9.97 -27.21 -12.60
C LYS A 361 10.30 -28.37 -13.54
N ALA A 362 10.23 -28.13 -14.86
CA ALA A 362 10.61 -29.10 -15.88
C ALA A 362 12.13 -29.20 -16.11
N GLY A 363 12.96 -28.44 -15.38
CA GLY A 363 14.42 -28.43 -15.52
C GLY A 363 14.93 -27.82 -16.82
N LYS A 364 14.12 -27.01 -17.52
CA LYS A 364 14.47 -26.44 -18.84
C LYS A 364 15.38 -25.22 -18.73
N ASN A 365 15.14 -24.34 -17.76
CA ASN A 365 15.96 -23.16 -17.47
C ASN A 365 15.79 -22.70 -16.02
N ASN A 366 16.57 -21.70 -15.60
CA ASN A 366 16.55 -21.15 -14.24
C ASN A 366 16.04 -19.70 -14.17
N HIS A 367 15.29 -19.23 -15.18
CA HIS A 367 14.87 -17.83 -15.25
C HIS A 367 13.92 -17.47 -14.10
N PHE A 368 12.93 -18.32 -13.81
CA PHE A 368 12.03 -18.10 -12.66
C PHE A 368 12.80 -18.06 -11.34
N ALA A 369 13.70 -19.02 -11.10
CA ALA A 369 14.52 -19.02 -9.89
C ALA A 369 15.39 -17.76 -9.78
N THR A 370 15.92 -17.27 -10.90
CA THR A 370 16.70 -16.02 -10.94
C THR A 370 15.84 -14.81 -10.57
N LEU A 371 14.64 -14.69 -11.15
CA LEU A 371 13.72 -13.59 -10.85
C LEU A 371 13.18 -13.66 -9.43
N PHE A 372 12.80 -14.85 -8.94
CA PHE A 372 12.33 -15.04 -7.57
C PHE A 372 13.41 -14.68 -6.55
N ASN A 373 14.64 -15.14 -6.76
CA ASN A 373 15.74 -14.81 -5.85
C ASN A 373 16.04 -13.29 -5.88
N ALA A 374 16.06 -12.67 -7.06
CA ALA A 374 16.23 -11.23 -7.20
C ALA A 374 15.09 -10.42 -6.58
N TYR A 375 13.84 -10.88 -6.68
CA TYR A 375 12.67 -10.30 -6.02
C TYR A 375 12.84 -10.24 -4.50
N HIS A 376 13.55 -11.22 -3.92
CA HIS A 376 13.93 -11.25 -2.50
C HIS A 376 15.35 -10.71 -2.21
N GLY A 377 16.01 -10.08 -3.18
CA GLY A 377 17.29 -9.37 -2.99
C GLY A 377 18.54 -10.23 -3.09
N ASP A 378 18.41 -11.50 -3.51
CA ASP A 378 19.51 -12.41 -3.74
C ASP A 378 19.91 -12.42 -5.22
N VAL A 379 20.70 -11.41 -5.61
CA VAL A 379 21.22 -11.28 -6.97
C VAL A 379 22.63 -11.85 -7.06
N ARG A 380 22.77 -13.01 -7.72
CA ARG A 380 24.05 -13.74 -7.83
C ARG A 380 24.82 -13.45 -9.10
N SER A 381 24.14 -12.97 -10.13
CA SER A 381 24.71 -12.67 -11.44
C SER A 381 23.82 -11.70 -12.19
N GLN A 382 24.35 -10.49 -12.44
CA GLN A 382 23.67 -9.46 -13.23
C GLN A 382 23.29 -9.99 -14.63
N VAL A 383 24.23 -10.66 -15.32
CA VAL A 383 24.00 -11.20 -16.68
C VAL A 383 22.85 -12.21 -16.70
N ARG A 384 22.76 -13.10 -15.69
CA ARG A 384 21.65 -14.06 -15.62
C ARG A 384 20.33 -13.36 -15.29
N LEU A 385 20.36 -12.30 -14.48
CA LEU A 385 19.19 -11.51 -14.15
C LEU A 385 18.65 -10.78 -15.39
N GLU A 386 19.53 -10.13 -16.15
CA GLU A 386 19.19 -9.48 -17.44
C GLU A 386 18.54 -10.49 -18.40
N GLN A 387 19.17 -11.66 -18.61
CA GLN A 387 18.59 -12.71 -19.46
C GLN A 387 17.22 -13.20 -18.99
N ALA A 388 17.02 -13.31 -17.67
CA ALA A 388 15.73 -13.71 -17.11
C ALA A 388 14.66 -12.62 -17.28
N LEU A 389 15.03 -11.34 -17.13
CA LEU A 389 14.17 -10.20 -17.39
C LEU A 389 13.81 -10.10 -18.88
N ASP A 390 14.77 -10.24 -19.78
CA ASP A 390 14.53 -10.28 -21.24
C ASP A 390 13.53 -11.36 -21.61
N THR A 391 13.74 -12.57 -21.09
CA THR A 391 12.85 -13.70 -21.34
C THR A 391 11.44 -13.43 -20.79
N PHE A 392 11.34 -12.86 -19.59
CA PHE A 392 10.05 -12.44 -19.02
C PHE A 392 9.33 -11.44 -19.93
N TYR A 393 10.00 -10.35 -20.35
CA TYR A 393 9.37 -9.32 -21.18
C TYR A 393 9.01 -9.82 -22.59
N GLN A 394 9.77 -10.77 -23.15
CA GLN A 394 9.37 -11.45 -24.39
C GLN A 394 8.04 -12.20 -24.24
N TYR A 395 7.86 -12.94 -23.13
CA TYR A 395 6.58 -13.60 -22.84
C TYR A 395 5.47 -12.58 -22.60
N ASP A 396 5.69 -11.55 -21.77
CA ASP A 396 4.68 -10.53 -21.47
C ASP A 396 4.18 -9.84 -22.75
N ILE A 397 5.08 -9.43 -23.65
CA ILE A 397 4.71 -8.82 -24.93
C ILE A 397 3.92 -9.80 -25.81
N MET A 398 4.45 -11.02 -26.02
CA MET A 398 3.78 -12.02 -26.84
C MET A 398 2.36 -12.33 -26.34
N ILE A 399 2.19 -12.46 -25.03
CA ILE A 399 0.89 -12.74 -24.41
C ILE A 399 -0.01 -11.51 -24.52
N SER A 400 0.50 -10.32 -24.26
CA SER A 400 -0.25 -9.07 -24.43
C SER A 400 -0.81 -8.91 -25.85
N ASP A 401 0.01 -9.20 -26.87
CA ASP A 401 -0.40 -9.13 -28.27
C ASP A 401 -1.47 -10.18 -28.61
N GLN A 402 -1.36 -11.39 -28.06
CA GLN A 402 -2.38 -12.44 -28.20
C GLN A 402 -3.70 -12.05 -27.53
N LEU A 403 -3.64 -11.45 -26.33
CA LEU A 403 -4.83 -10.98 -25.62
C LEU A 403 -5.53 -9.86 -26.39
N ASN A 404 -4.78 -8.91 -26.94
CA ASN A 404 -5.32 -7.79 -27.71
C ASN A 404 -5.92 -8.24 -29.07
N SER A 405 -5.33 -9.25 -29.71
CA SER A 405 -5.84 -9.79 -30.98
C SER A 405 -7.07 -10.69 -30.82
N SER A 406 -7.31 -11.23 -29.62
CA SER A 406 -8.51 -12.02 -29.28
C SER A 406 -9.72 -11.18 -28.82
N ALA A 407 -9.54 -9.86 -28.68
CA ALA A 407 -10.58 -8.90 -28.28
C ALA A 407 -11.22 -8.15 -29.47
N LEU A 408 -10.76 -8.44 -30.70
CA LEU A 408 -11.38 -8.08 -31.99
C LEU A 408 -12.10 -9.31 -32.55
#